data_AF-A0A8D2DZK5-F1
#
_entry.id   AF-A0A8D2DZK5-F1
#
_cell.length_a   1.000
_cell.length_b   1.000
_cell.length_c   1.000
_cell.angle_alpha   90.00
_cell.angle_beta   90.00
_cell.angle_gamma   90.00
#
_symmetry.space_group_name_H-M   'P 1'
#
loop_
_entity.id
_entity.type
_entity.pdbx_description
1 polymer ?
#
loop_
_entity_poly.entity_id
_entity_poly.type
_entity_poly.pdbx_seq_one_letter_code
_entity_poly.pdbx_strand_id
1 'polypeptide(L)'
;NVWLGEEGASCRPSLSFSASDAEFHAVVGYLEDIVMDDKFHLLQRNFMNKYYQEIEDTKENKLVYTPIFNECISLVEKSTEEQLLEWILGFNRH
;
A
#
# COMPACT_ATOMS: atom_id res chain seq x y z
N ASN A 1 20.66 -28.44 48.19
CA ASN A 1 19.52 -29.04 47.49
C ASN A 1 19.37 -28.41 46.12
N VAL A 2 19.76 -29.19 45.11
CA VAL A 2 19.39 -29.05 43.70
C VAL A 2 17.88 -28.98 43.54
N TRP A 3 17.39 -28.07 42.69
CA TRP A 3 16.25 -28.21 41.77
C TRP A 3 16.50 -27.14 40.67
N LEU A 4 17.16 -27.50 39.56
CA LEU A 4 16.55 -27.77 38.22
C LEU A 4 15.84 -26.51 37.68
N GLY A 5 16.31 -25.78 36.68
CA GLY A 5 16.93 -26.22 35.43
C GLY A 5 15.88 -26.28 34.33
N GLU A 6 15.33 -25.12 33.92
CA GLU A 6 14.46 -24.98 32.74
C GLU A 6 14.24 -23.49 32.41
N GLU A 7 15.15 -22.89 31.65
CA GLU A 7 14.76 -21.81 30.72
C GLU A 7 15.26 -22.22 29.34
N GLY A 8 14.55 -23.24 28.82
CA GLY A 8 14.67 -23.66 27.44
C GLY A 8 14.41 -22.48 26.53
N ALA A 9 15.24 -22.40 25.49
CA ALA A 9 15.12 -21.50 24.35
C ALA A 9 13.68 -21.04 24.12
N SER A 10 13.42 -19.76 24.40
CA SER A 10 12.29 -19.09 23.76
C SER A 10 12.63 -19.08 22.28
N CYS A 11 12.14 -20.10 21.58
CA CYS A 11 12.06 -20.10 20.14
C CYS A 11 11.26 -18.85 19.76
N ARG A 12 11.97 -17.74 19.48
CA ARG A 12 11.46 -16.76 18.52
C ARG A 12 11.00 -17.62 17.33
N PRO A 13 9.76 -17.49 16.85
CA PRO A 13 9.36 -18.26 15.69
C PRO A 13 10.39 -17.94 14.61
N SER A 14 11.22 -18.92 14.26
CA SER A 14 11.99 -18.87 13.04
C SER A 14 10.92 -18.98 11.96
N LEU A 15 10.40 -17.83 11.54
CA LEU A 15 9.60 -17.73 10.34
C LEU A 15 10.49 -18.30 9.23
N SER A 16 10.24 -19.55 8.86
CA SER A 16 10.86 -20.17 7.71
C SER A 16 10.36 -19.39 6.50
N PHE A 17 11.12 -18.40 6.07
CA PHE A 17 10.79 -17.59 4.91
C PHE A 17 10.82 -18.49 3.68
N SER A 18 9.65 -18.75 3.11
CA SER A 18 9.55 -19.45 1.85
C SER A 18 9.90 -18.49 0.70
N ALA A 19 10.24 -19.03 -0.47
CA ALA A 19 10.45 -18.20 -1.67
C ALA A 19 9.21 -17.37 -2.02
N SER A 20 8.01 -17.89 -1.74
CA SER A 20 6.73 -17.18 -1.92
C SER A 20 6.58 -16.00 -0.95
N ASP A 21 7.06 -16.13 0.29
CA ASP A 21 7.02 -15.02 1.25
C ASP A 21 7.94 -13.88 0.82
N ALA A 22 9.14 -14.22 0.33
CA ALA A 22 10.09 -13.22 -0.17
C ALA A 22 9.53 -12.44 -1.37
N GLU A 23 8.87 -13.12 -2.30
CA GLU A 23 8.20 -12.49 -3.45
C GLU A 23 7.05 -11.58 -3.01
N PHE A 24 6.18 -12.06 -2.10
CA PHE A 24 5.10 -11.24 -1.55
C PHE A 24 5.63 -9.99 -0.84
N HIS A 25 6.67 -10.12 -0.01
CA HIS A 25 7.30 -8.99 0.67
C HIS A 25 7.92 -7.99 -0.31
N ALA A 26 8.49 -8.45 -1.42
CA ALA A 26 9.00 -7.57 -2.47
C ALA A 26 7.88 -6.77 -3.14
N VAL A 27 6.75 -7.41 -3.45
CA VAL A 27 5.56 -6.73 -4.01
C VAL A 27 4.99 -5.71 -3.03
N VAL A 28 4.87 -6.06 -1.75
CA VAL A 28 4.40 -5.13 -0.71
C VAL A 28 5.33 -3.93 -0.56
N GLY A 29 6.65 -4.15 -0.54
CA GLY A 29 7.63 -3.06 -0.48
C GLY A 29 7.52 -2.12 -1.68
N TYR A 30 7.30 -2.67 -2.88
CA TYR A 30 7.08 -1.86 -4.07
C TYR A 30 5.77 -1.05 -4.00
N LEU A 31 4.70 -1.62 -3.45
CA LEU A 31 3.46 -0.86 -3.20
C LEU A 31 3.65 0.24 -2.16
N GLU A 32 4.43 0.00 -1.10
CA GLU A 32 4.77 1.02 -0.12
C GLU A 32 5.54 2.18 -0.78
N ASP A 33 6.52 1.89 -1.63
CA ASP A 33 7.28 2.90 -2.38
C ASP A 33 6.36 3.75 -3.27
N ILE A 34 5.41 3.13 -3.99
CA ILE A 34 4.40 3.84 -4.81
C ILE A 34 3.54 4.77 -3.95
N VAL A 35 3.08 4.31 -2.79
CA VAL A 35 2.17 5.08 -1.92
C VAL A 35 2.90 6.24 -1.24
N MET A 36 4.20 6.08 -0.96
CA MET A 36 5.04 7.16 -0.40
C MET A 36 5.61 8.12 -1.46
N ASP A 37 5.44 7.83 -2.76
CA ASP A 37 5.96 8.67 -3.82
C ASP A 37 5.28 10.05 -3.86
N ASP A 38 6.09 11.10 -4.01
CA ASP A 38 5.63 12.49 -4.03
C ASP A 38 4.66 12.76 -5.19
N LYS A 39 4.80 12.07 -6.33
CA LYS A 39 3.87 12.24 -7.46
C LYS A 39 2.50 11.67 -7.12
N PHE A 40 2.45 10.54 -6.39
CA PHE A 40 1.20 9.96 -5.92
C PHE A 40 0.51 10.90 -4.91
N HIS A 41 1.26 11.46 -3.97
CA HIS A 41 0.75 12.47 -3.04
C HIS A 41 0.26 13.75 -3.75
N LEU A 42 0.95 14.22 -4.78
CA LEU A 42 0.52 15.37 -5.58
C LEU A 42 -0.78 15.07 -6.33
N LEU A 43 -0.91 13.87 -6.89
CA LEU A 43 -2.11 13.41 -7.60
C LEU A 43 -3.31 13.38 -6.65
N GLN A 44 -3.15 12.78 -5.46
CA GLN A 44 -4.18 12.78 -4.41
C GLN A 44 -4.56 14.19 -3.98
N ARG A 45 -3.58 15.09 -3.78
CA ARG A 45 -3.85 16.48 -3.38
C ARG A 45 -4.63 17.23 -4.46
N ASN A 46 -4.28 17.05 -5.73
CA ASN A 46 -4.99 17.65 -6.85
C ASN A 46 -6.43 17.14 -6.95
N PHE A 47 -6.64 15.84 -6.73
CA PHE A 47 -7.96 15.25 -6.66
C PHE A 47 -8.78 15.83 -5.49
N MET A 48 -8.20 15.92 -4.30
CA MET A 48 -8.86 16.53 -3.13
C MET A 48 -9.22 18.00 -3.38
N ASN A 49 -8.34 18.78 -4.00
CA ASN A 49 -8.61 20.17 -4.36
C ASN A 49 -9.78 20.34 -5.34
N LYS A 50 -10.13 19.30 -6.13
CA LYS A 50 -11.29 19.32 -7.02
C LYS A 50 -12.60 19.11 -6.28
N TYR A 51 -12.59 18.32 -5.20
CA TYR A 51 -13.81 17.87 -4.51
C TYR A 51 -13.96 18.35 -3.07
N TYR A 52 -13.03 19.17 -2.57
CA TYR A 52 -13.05 19.61 -1.16
C TYR A 52 -14.34 20.34 -0.74
N GLN A 53 -15.03 21.00 -1.68
CA GLN A 53 -16.30 21.68 -1.41
C GLN A 53 -17.50 20.73 -1.38
N GLU A 54 -17.40 19.59 -2.08
CA GLU A 54 -18.47 18.60 -2.14
C GLU A 54 -18.50 17.75 -0.87
N ILE A 55 -17.34 17.54 -0.25
CA ILE A 55 -17.18 16.75 0.97
C ILE A 55 -17.58 17.58 2.19
N GLU A 56 -18.73 17.24 2.77
CA GLU A 56 -19.21 17.76 4.03
C GLU A 56 -18.91 16.81 5.18
N ASP A 57 -18.51 17.38 6.33
CA ASP A 57 -18.31 16.65 7.58
C ASP A 57 -19.66 16.44 8.31
N THR A 58 -20.56 15.72 7.65
CA THR A 58 -21.84 15.31 8.23
C THR A 58 -21.96 13.79 8.19
N LYS A 59 -22.87 13.24 9.01
CA LYS A 59 -23.06 11.80 9.12
C LYS A 59 -23.75 11.18 7.90
N GLU A 60 -24.34 12.00 7.03
CA GLU A 60 -25.09 11.56 5.85
C GLU A 60 -24.24 11.70 4.59
N ASN A 61 -24.11 10.61 3.82
CA ASN A 61 -23.37 10.64 2.56
C ASN A 61 -24.23 11.25 1.45
N LYS A 62 -23.66 12.22 0.72
CA LYS A 62 -24.28 12.73 -0.50
C LYS A 62 -24.21 11.69 -1.61
N LEU A 63 -25.21 11.67 -2.48
CA LEU A 63 -25.23 10.81 -3.68
C LEU A 63 -24.03 11.04 -4.60
N VAL A 64 -23.46 12.26 -4.58
CA VAL A 64 -22.26 12.60 -5.37
C VAL A 64 -20.99 11.91 -4.87
N TYR A 65 -20.98 11.33 -3.66
CA TYR A 65 -19.80 10.61 -3.15
C TYR A 65 -19.52 9.32 -3.91
N THR A 66 -20.55 8.65 -4.45
CA THR A 66 -20.37 7.43 -5.26
C THR A 66 -19.52 7.68 -6.51
N PRO A 67 -19.86 8.65 -7.40
CA PRO A 67 -19.01 8.94 -8.55
C PRO A 67 -17.63 9.49 -8.16
N ILE A 68 -17.51 10.25 -7.05
CA ILE A 68 -16.21 10.73 -6.54
C ILE A 68 -15.35 9.54 -6.10
N PHE A 69 -15.91 8.59 -5.37
CA PHE A 69 -15.19 7.38 -4.94
C PHE A 69 -14.73 6.54 -6.13
N ASN A 70 -15.59 6.35 -7.14
CA ASN A 70 -15.21 5.62 -8.35
C ASN A 70 -14.07 6.32 -9.10
N GLU A 71 -14.09 7.65 -9.21
CA GLU A 71 -12.99 8.41 -9.83
C GLU A 71 -11.69 8.27 -9.04
N CYS A 72 -11.76 8.25 -7.70
CA CYS A 72 -10.61 7.98 -6.83
C CYS A 72 -10.00 6.60 -7.09
N ILE A 73 -10.83 5.54 -7.14
CA ILE A 73 -10.38 4.18 -7.44
C ILE A 73 -9.70 4.12 -8.80
N SER A 74 -10.36 4.64 -9.85
CA SER A 74 -9.77 4.63 -11.20
C SER A 74 -8.47 5.42 -11.28
N LEU A 75 -8.35 6.52 -10.55
CA LEU A 75 -7.14 7.33 -10.51
C LEU A 75 -5.98 6.60 -9.81
N VAL A 76 -6.25 5.93 -8.69
CA VAL A 76 -5.25 5.13 -7.97
C VAL A 76 -4.82 3.94 -8.83
N GLU A 77 -5.76 3.14 -9.34
CA GLU A 77 -5.48 1.97 -10.18
C GLU A 77 -4.61 2.34 -11.39
N LYS A 78 -4.99 3.41 -12.10
CA LYS A 78 -4.23 3.88 -13.26
C LYS A 78 -2.81 4.31 -12.89
N SER A 79 -2.65 5.06 -11.80
CA SER A 79 -1.31 5.50 -11.37
C SER A 79 -0.41 4.33 -10.95
N THR A 80 -0.99 3.31 -10.30
CA THR A 80 -0.26 2.11 -9.87
C THR A 80 0.11 1.25 -11.08
N GLU A 81 -0.78 1.10 -12.07
CA GLU A 81 -0.49 0.40 -13.32
C GLU A 81 0.62 1.10 -14.12
N GLU A 82 0.57 2.43 -14.25
CA GLU A 82 1.62 3.21 -14.92
C GLU A 82 2.98 3.02 -14.24
N GLN A 83 3.04 3.07 -12.90
CA GLN A 83 4.27 2.85 -12.15
C GLN A 83 4.76 1.41 -12.24
N LEU A 84 3.87 0.41 -12.17
CA LEU A 84 4.21 -1.00 -12.38
C LEU A 84 4.79 -1.24 -13.78
N LEU A 85 4.22 -0.61 -14.82
CA LEU A 85 4.74 -0.70 -16.19
C LEU A 85 6.10 -0.05 -16.31
N GLU A 86 6.31 1.15 -15.74
CA GLU A 86 7.63 1.79 -15.69
C GLU A 86 8.65 0.91 -14.99
N TRP A 87 8.28 0.24 -13.90
CA TRP A 87 9.16 -0.67 -13.19
C TRP A 87 9.46 -1.93 -13.98
N ILE A 88 8.48 -2.65 -14.53
CA ILE A 88 8.73 -3.85 -15.35
C ILE A 88 9.57 -3.50 -16.59
N LEU A 89 9.24 -2.41 -17.30
CA LEU A 89 9.96 -1.97 -18.50
C LEU A 89 11.35 -1.36 -18.18
N GLY A 90 11.51 -0.77 -16.99
CA GLY A 90 12.78 -0.25 -16.47
C GLY A 90 13.70 -1.36 -15.94
N PHE A 91 13.13 -2.41 -15.35
CA PHE A 91 13.85 -3.56 -14.80
C PHE A 91 14.38 -4.48 -15.90
N ASN A 92 13.67 -4.62 -17.03
CA ASN A 92 14.08 -5.48 -18.15
C ASN A 92 15.25 -4.93 -19.00
N ARG A 93 15.91 -3.86 -18.54
CA ARG A 93 17.01 -3.18 -19.25
C ARG A 93 18.39 -3.42 -18.64
N HIS A 94 18.50 -4.35 -17.68
CA HIS A 94 19.77 -4.76 -17.08
C HIS A 94 19.98 -6.27 -17.08
#